data_AF-A0A972JYE6-F1
#
_entry.id   AF-A0A972JYE6-F1
#
_cell.length_a   1.000
_cell.length_b   1.000
_cell.length_c   1.000
_cell.angle_alpha   90.00
_cell.angle_beta   90.00
_cell.angle_gamma   90.00
#
_symmetry.space_group_name_H-M   'P 1'
#
loop_
_entity.id
_entity.type
_entity.pdbx_description
1 polymer ?
#
loop_
_entity_poly.entity_id
_entity_poly.type
_entity_poly.pdbx_seq_one_letter_code
_entity_poly.pdbx_strand_id
1 'polypeptide(L)'
;MNTTTVHIEEWLSNHPRWNEVVTLIERLGQTRWVAFDAAWHISTHVLVAFTSEHVIGFLRYVIQDIGAEEAVPPITRNGTILREAKVIAFGVAPDKRRQGIGGALQT
;
A
#
# COMPACT_ATOMS: atom_id res chain seq x y z
N MET A 1 -17.34 25.13 -6.73
CA MET A 1 -16.12 24.29 -6.63
C MET A 1 -16.53 22.90 -7.08
N ASN A 2 -15.88 22.32 -8.10
CA ASN A 2 -16.14 20.93 -8.46
C ASN A 2 -15.47 20.04 -7.40
N THR A 3 -16.25 19.29 -6.63
CA THR A 3 -15.71 18.33 -5.68
C THR A 3 -15.25 17.10 -6.47
N THR A 4 -13.94 16.98 -6.70
CA THR A 4 -13.39 15.75 -7.30
C THR A 4 -13.59 14.60 -6.31
N THR A 5 -14.37 13.60 -6.70
CA THR A 5 -14.61 12.42 -5.87
C THR A 5 -13.37 11.54 -5.87
N VAL A 6 -12.94 11.12 -4.68
CA VAL A 6 -11.81 10.21 -4.48
C VAL A 6 -12.36 8.82 -4.20
N HIS A 7 -11.85 7.85 -4.94
CA HIS A 7 -12.14 6.43 -4.79
C HIS A 7 -10.91 5.72 -4.22
N ILE A 8 -11.14 4.64 -3.49
CA ILE A 8 -10.08 3.75 -2.97
C ILE A 8 -10.44 2.33 -3.34
N GLU A 9 -9.52 1.65 -3.99
CA GLU A 9 -9.67 0.26 -4.39
C GLU A 9 -8.33 -0.48 -4.28
N GLU A 10 -8.41 -1.80 -4.12
CA GLU A 10 -7.22 -2.65 -4.26
C GLU A 10 -6.95 -2.93 -5.74
N TRP A 11 -5.75 -2.61 -6.20
CA TRP A 11 -5.33 -2.86 -7.57
C TRP A 11 -4.22 -3.90 -7.63
N LEU A 12 -4.32 -4.79 -8.62
CA LEU A 12 -3.26 -5.71 -9.02
C LEU A 12 -2.39 -5.06 -10.11
N SER A 13 -1.20 -5.62 -10.34
CA SER A 13 -0.25 -5.13 -11.35
C SER A 13 -0.76 -5.23 -12.80
N ASN A 14 -1.83 -5.98 -13.04
CA ASN A 14 -2.50 -6.07 -14.34
C ASN A 14 -3.64 -5.04 -14.52
N HIS A 15 -3.88 -4.16 -13.55
CA HIS A 15 -4.89 -3.12 -13.66
C HIS A 15 -4.55 -2.16 -14.82
N PRO A 16 -5.52 -1.74 -15.67
CA PRO A 16 -5.23 -0.91 -16.85
C PRO A 16 -4.51 0.41 -16.56
N ARG A 17 -4.71 0.96 -15.35
CA ARG A 17 -4.09 2.22 -14.88
C ARG A 17 -2.87 2.01 -13.98
N TRP A 18 -2.33 0.78 -13.91
CA TRP A 18 -1.22 0.46 -13.01
C TRP A 18 0.01 1.34 -13.22
N ASN A 19 0.30 1.73 -14.47
CA ASN A 19 1.42 2.62 -14.78
C ASN A 19 1.33 3.97 -14.07
N GLU A 20 0.13 4.50 -13.78
CA GLU A 20 -0.03 5.74 -13.00
C GLU A 20 0.43 5.57 -11.54
N VAL A 21 0.20 4.37 -10.96
CA VAL A 21 0.71 4.02 -9.63
C VAL A 21 2.24 4.00 -9.66
N VAL A 22 2.83 3.35 -10.66
CA VAL A 22 4.29 3.28 -10.85
C VAL A 22 4.89 4.69 -10.98
N THR A 23 4.31 5.54 -11.81
CA THR A 23 4.74 6.95 -11.95
C THR A 23 4.65 7.71 -10.64
N LEU A 24 3.59 7.52 -9.84
CA LEU A 24 3.49 8.15 -8.53
C LEU A 24 4.57 7.65 -7.55
N ILE A 25 4.84 6.35 -7.54
CA ILE A 25 5.89 5.73 -6.71
C ILE A 25 7.27 6.33 -7.04
N GLU A 26 7.59 6.44 -8.33
CA GLU A 26 8.83 7.04 -8.81
C GLU A 26 8.93 8.51 -8.42
N ARG A 27 7.86 9.29 -8.63
CA ARG A 27 7.76 10.71 -8.24
C ARG A 27 7.98 10.91 -6.74
N LEU A 28 7.58 9.95 -5.91
CA LEU A 28 7.77 9.98 -4.46
C LEU A 28 9.11 9.38 -4.01
N GLY A 29 9.94 8.87 -4.93
CA GLY A 29 11.23 8.25 -4.61
C GLY A 29 11.10 6.93 -3.83
N GLN A 30 9.97 6.21 -4.00
CA GLN A 30 9.68 4.99 -3.22
C GLN A 30 9.90 3.68 -3.99
N THR A 31 10.48 3.73 -5.20
CA THR A 31 10.67 2.54 -6.06
C THR A 31 11.34 1.37 -5.36
N ARG A 32 12.42 1.62 -4.61
CA ARG A 32 13.15 0.58 -3.85
C ARG A 32 12.25 -0.12 -2.83
N TRP A 33 11.42 0.64 -2.13
CA TRP A 33 10.55 0.13 -1.08
C TRP A 33 9.39 -0.66 -1.68
N VAL A 34 8.76 -0.13 -2.73
CA VAL A 34 7.65 -0.84 -3.38
C VAL A 34 8.10 -2.15 -4.00
N ALA A 35 9.30 -2.18 -4.61
CA ALA A 35 9.87 -3.38 -5.19
C ALA A 35 10.39 -4.40 -4.15
N PHE A 36 10.44 -4.05 -2.86
CA PHE A 36 10.89 -4.96 -1.83
C PHE A 36 9.90 -6.12 -1.68
N ASP A 37 10.39 -7.33 -1.95
CA ASP A 37 9.68 -8.57 -1.73
C ASP A 37 10.56 -9.55 -0.97
N ALA A 38 9.93 -10.43 -0.19
CA ALA A 38 10.61 -11.35 0.69
C ALA A 38 9.82 -12.66 0.77
N ALA A 39 10.53 -13.78 0.92
CA ALA A 39 9.93 -15.10 0.93
C ALA A 39 8.96 -15.33 2.11
N TRP A 40 9.04 -14.51 3.17
CA TRP A 40 8.15 -14.58 4.32
C TRP A 40 6.87 -13.74 4.16
N HIS A 41 6.73 -12.96 3.08
CA HIS A 41 5.47 -12.32 2.77
C HIS A 41 4.45 -13.37 2.32
N ILE A 42 3.33 -13.47 3.03
CA ILE A 42 2.23 -14.39 2.72
C ILE A 42 1.38 -13.85 1.56
N SER A 43 1.12 -12.55 1.57
CA SER A 43 0.42 -11.85 0.48
C SER A 43 0.88 -10.40 0.39
N THR A 44 0.75 -9.81 -0.80
CA THR A 44 1.03 -8.40 -1.09
C THR A 44 -0.23 -7.73 -1.58
N HIS A 45 -0.51 -6.53 -1.09
CA HIS A 45 -1.70 -5.75 -1.39
C HIS A 45 -1.31 -4.30 -1.72
N VAL A 46 -2.01 -3.70 -2.68
CA VAL A 46 -1.82 -2.29 -3.04
C VAL A 46 -3.17 -1.60 -3.11
N LEU A 47 -3.46 -0.77 -2.11
CA LEU A 47 -4.59 0.13 -2.12
C LEU A 47 -4.21 1.39 -2.90
N VAL A 48 -5.09 1.84 -3.78
CA VAL A 48 -4.88 2.99 -4.64
C VAL A 48 -5.99 4.00 -4.42
N ALA A 49 -5.60 5.24 -4.12
CA ALA A 49 -6.51 6.37 -4.09
C ALA A 49 -6.46 7.06 -5.46
N PHE A 50 -7.62 7.22 -6.10
CA PHE A 50 -7.71 7.75 -7.46
C PHE A 50 -8.95 8.59 -7.67
N THR A 51 -8.90 9.42 -8.72
CA THR A 51 -10.03 10.12 -9.30
C THR A 51 -10.31 9.57 -10.68
N SER A 52 -11.34 10.07 -11.36
CA SER A 52 -11.59 9.77 -12.77
C SER A 52 -10.40 10.07 -13.67
N GLU A 53 -9.51 11.00 -13.28
CA GLU A 53 -8.40 11.48 -14.10
C GLU A 53 -7.05 10.90 -13.67
N HIS A 54 -6.81 10.76 -12.36
CA HIS A 54 -5.46 10.50 -11.84
C HIS A 54 -5.44 9.58 -10.63
N VAL A 55 -4.41 8.74 -10.55
CA VAL A 55 -3.94 8.18 -9.27
C VAL A 55 -3.32 9.29 -8.43
N ILE A 56 -3.77 9.42 -7.19
CA ILE A 56 -3.38 10.51 -6.28
C ILE A 56 -2.79 10.01 -4.96
N GLY A 57 -2.81 8.70 -4.70
CA GLY A 57 -2.18 8.08 -3.54
C GLY A 57 -2.12 6.56 -3.67
N PHE A 58 -1.27 5.94 -2.87
CA PHE A 58 -1.22 4.49 -2.74
C PHE A 58 -0.76 4.08 -1.34
N LEU A 59 -1.11 2.86 -0.95
CA LEU A 59 -0.59 2.17 0.22
C LEU A 59 -0.30 0.72 -0.18
N ARG A 60 0.99 0.35 -0.16
CA ARG A 60 1.42 -1.04 -0.28
C ARG A 60 1.65 -1.62 1.10
N TYR A 61 1.00 -2.74 1.39
CA TYR A 61 1.25 -3.53 2.58
C TYR A 61 1.36 -5.02 2.24
N VAL A 62 1.98 -5.76 3.15
CA VAL A 62 2.12 -7.22 3.06
C VAL A 62 1.50 -7.85 4.30
N ILE A 63 1.01 -9.08 4.16
CA ILE A 63 0.66 -9.93 5.30
C ILE A 63 1.86 -10.82 5.61
N GLN A 64 2.30 -10.85 6.87
CA GLN A 64 3.36 -11.74 7.34
C GLN A 64 3.06 -12.25 8.74
N ASP A 65 3.65 -13.40 9.10
CA ASP A 65 3.62 -13.89 10.48
C ASP A 65 4.55 -13.02 11.35
N ILE A 66 4.09 -12.64 12.55
CA ILE A 66 4.89 -11.75 13.44
C ILE A 66 6.12 -12.50 13.94
N GLY A 67 7.31 -12.01 13.59
CA GLY A 67 8.61 -12.61 13.92
C GLY A 67 9.38 -13.16 12.71
N ALA A 68 8.71 -13.40 11.58
CA ALA A 68 9.34 -14.01 10.40
C ALA A 68 10.48 -13.17 9.81
N GLU A 69 10.33 -11.85 9.78
CA GLU A 69 11.35 -10.91 9.29
C GLU A 69 12.61 -10.88 10.17
N GLU A 70 12.45 -11.01 11.48
CA GLU A 70 13.55 -11.05 12.45
C GLU A 70 14.17 -12.46 12.59
N ALA A 71 13.72 -13.42 11.77
CA ALA A 71 14.11 -14.82 11.82
C ALA A 71 13.92 -15.48 13.20
N VAL A 72 12.87 -15.08 13.93
CA VAL A 72 12.50 -15.67 15.23
C VAL A 72 11.21 -16.50 15.12
N PRO A 73 10.94 -17.41 16.07
CA PRO A 73 9.68 -18.15 16.09
C PRO A 73 8.45 -17.22 16.05
N PRO A 74 7.41 -17.54 15.25
CA PRO A 74 6.22 -16.71 15.18
C PRO A 74 5.51 -16.55 16.52
N ILE A 75 4.97 -15.36 16.77
CA ILE A 75 4.13 -15.13 17.95
C ILE A 75 2.83 -15.92 17.82
N THR A 76 2.47 -16.66 18.88
CA THR A 76 1.23 -17.42 18.94
C THR A 76 0.32 -16.93 20.05
N ARG A 77 -1.00 -17.03 19.83
CA ARG A 77 -2.03 -16.80 20.84
C ARG A 77 -3.07 -17.92 20.75
N ASN A 78 -3.26 -18.66 21.83
CA ASN A 78 -4.18 -19.81 21.89
C ASN A 78 -3.93 -20.85 20.77
N GLY A 79 -2.65 -21.09 20.43
CA GLY A 79 -2.26 -22.03 19.38
C GLY A 79 -2.34 -21.49 17.95
N THR A 80 -2.85 -20.27 17.75
CA THR A 80 -2.90 -19.61 16.43
C THR A 80 -1.71 -18.68 16.25
N ILE A 81 -1.04 -18.75 15.10
CA ILE A 81 0.01 -17.79 14.72
C ILE A 81 -0.62 -16.43 14.45
N LEU A 82 -0.06 -15.39 15.06
CA LEU A 82 -0.48 -14.02 14.83
C LEU A 82 0.21 -13.45 13.58
N ARG A 83 -0.57 -12.70 12.80
CA ARG A 83 -0.13 -12.02 11.58
C ARG A 83 -0.22 -10.52 11.74
N GLU A 84 0.61 -9.82 11.00
CA GLU A 84 0.54 -8.36 10.86
C GLU A 84 0.37 -7.95 9.39
N ALA A 85 -0.25 -6.78 9.21
CA ALA A 85 -0.22 -6.05 7.95
C ALA A 85 0.90 -5.01 8.03
N LYS A 86 2.05 -5.30 7.41
CA LYS A 86 3.19 -4.40 7.41
C LYS A 86 3.11 -3.44 6.22
N VAL A 87 3.03 -2.14 6.50
CA VAL A 87 3.14 -1.11 5.45
C VAL A 87 4.57 -1.07 4.95
N ILE A 88 4.74 -1.33 3.65
CA ILE A 88 6.06 -1.27 3.00
C ILE A 88 6.32 0.09 2.39
N ALA A 89 5.29 0.67 1.76
CA ALA A 89 5.38 1.97 1.12
C ALA A 89 4.01 2.64 1.10
N PHE A 90 4.00 3.95 1.27
CA PHE A 90 2.78 4.74 1.41
C PHE A 90 3.05 6.17 0.99
N GLY A 91 2.13 6.74 0.23
CA GLY A 91 2.29 8.10 -0.25
C GLY A 91 1.04 8.70 -0.88
N VAL A 92 0.93 10.02 -0.74
CA VAL A 92 -0.07 10.85 -1.43
C VAL A 92 0.68 11.87 -2.28
N ALA A 93 0.20 12.10 -3.50
CA ALA A 93 0.73 13.09 -4.43
C ALA A 93 0.89 14.45 -3.71
N PRO A 94 2.05 15.13 -3.82
CA PRO A 94 2.36 16.33 -3.03
C PRO A 94 1.29 17.41 -3.07
N ASP A 95 0.74 17.65 -4.26
CA ASP A 95 -0.32 18.63 -4.56
C ASP A 95 -1.71 18.21 -4.07
N LYS A 96 -1.87 16.96 -3.60
CA LYS A 96 -3.12 16.40 -3.06
C LYS A 96 -3.05 16.13 -1.55
N ARG A 97 -1.93 16.44 -0.88
CA ARG A 97 -1.76 16.22 0.57
C ARG A 97 -2.68 17.13 1.40
N ARG A 98 -2.90 16.74 2.67
CA ARG A 98 -3.74 17.45 3.65
C ARG A 98 -5.22 17.57 3.26
N GLN A 99 -5.71 16.59 2.50
CA GLN A 99 -7.11 16.50 2.04
C GLN A 99 -7.80 15.22 2.52
N GLY A 100 -7.29 14.58 3.58
CA GLY A 100 -7.86 13.34 4.15
C GLY A 100 -7.51 12.04 3.41
N ILE A 101 -6.98 12.09 2.18
CA ILE A 101 -6.66 10.91 1.35
C ILE A 101 -5.78 9.89 2.08
N GLY A 102 -4.73 10.37 2.75
CA GLY A 102 -3.81 9.48 3.46
C GLY A 102 -4.46 8.75 4.64
N GLY A 103 -5.46 9.38 5.29
CA GLY A 103 -6.24 8.73 6.33
C GLY A 103 -7.21 7.71 5.73
N ALA A 104 -7.88 8.06 4.64
CA ALA A 104 -8.80 7.16 3.95
C ALA A 104 -8.12 5.88 3.41
N LEU A 105 -6.84 5.94 3.06
CA LEU A 105 -6.06 4.76 2.67
C LEU A 105 -5.77 3.78 3.84
N GLN A 106 -6.06 4.15 5.09
CA GLN A 106 -5.73 3.39 6.30
C GLN A 106 -6.96 2.94 7.10
N THR A 107 -8.16 3.10 6.54
CA THR A 107 -9.45 2.74 7.16
C THR A 107 -10.10 1.58 6.44
#